data_AF-A0AAD6ZZV9-F1
#
_entry.id   AF-A0AAD6ZZV9-F1
#
_cell.length_a   1.000
_cell.length_b   1.000
_cell.length_c   1.000
_cell.angle_alpha   90.00
_cell.angle_beta   90.00
_cell.angle_gamma   90.00
#
_symmetry.space_group_name_H-M   'P 1'
#
loop_
_entity.id
_entity.type
_entity.pdbx_description
1 polymer ?
#
loop_
_entity_poly.entity_id
_entity_poly.type
_entity_poly.pdbx_seq_one_letter_code
_entity_poly.pdbx_strand_id
1 'polypeptide(L)'
;MSNIRSRKPIPPHHRPGTTPPFHRDSETAERSDHRRKRSTSRADPWQHMVDTYAWVEHHCSPPITRGKTTEEWVLEQQSVPRSHRGVWDGMLFAYDDESWRRMREEEQIRLAAAEKAKQRARIIDEKLRDIESRIRHRREVEKERLAAERWQASEERKERDRIERERTNQATRDAWRRYEKGWEDIARCPDRPISFSTIPWPLASMPKRSNLDEITANDIGFFLLSPLHSEGQAAKERIRRAQLIWHPDRFQKVLGRVTAADKTSVETGAGIVARCLNDLMARETGKARR
;
A
#
# COMPACT_ATOMS: atom_id res chain seq x y z
N MET A 1 21.28 -4.16 -35.82
CA MET A 1 19.89 -4.69 -35.89
C MET A 1 19.70 -5.64 -34.72
N SER A 2 19.30 -5.11 -33.55
CA SER A 2 19.26 -5.88 -32.30
C SER A 2 17.88 -5.73 -31.67
N ASN A 3 17.21 -6.86 -31.53
CA ASN A 3 15.79 -7.01 -31.29
C ASN A 3 15.50 -6.97 -29.78
N ILE A 4 15.00 -5.85 -29.27
CA ILE A 4 14.63 -5.66 -27.85
C ILE A 4 13.22 -6.21 -27.64
N ARG A 5 13.12 -7.41 -27.08
CA ARG A 5 11.83 -8.01 -26.66
C ARG A 5 11.31 -7.31 -25.40
N SER A 6 10.29 -6.49 -25.60
CA SER A 6 9.38 -5.97 -24.58
C SER A 6 8.75 -7.09 -23.76
N ARG A 7 8.98 -7.11 -22.44
CA ARG A 7 8.22 -7.93 -21.49
C ARG A 7 7.05 -7.09 -20.94
N LYS A 8 5.82 -7.56 -21.20
CA LYS A 8 4.58 -6.99 -20.65
C LYS A 8 4.50 -7.24 -19.13
N PRO A 9 3.98 -6.28 -18.34
CA PRO A 9 3.72 -6.50 -16.92
C PRO A 9 2.45 -7.35 -16.69
N ILE A 10 2.50 -8.22 -15.69
CA ILE A 10 1.43 -9.10 -15.23
C ILE A 10 0.46 -8.31 -14.33
N PRO A 11 -0.86 -8.45 -14.46
CA PRO A 11 -1.83 -7.78 -13.59
C PRO A 11 -1.96 -8.50 -12.22
N PRO A 12 -2.16 -7.77 -11.12
CA PRO A 12 -2.40 -8.37 -9.81
C PRO A 12 -3.84 -8.91 -9.70
N HIS A 13 -3.96 -10.17 -9.28
CA HIS A 13 -5.23 -10.81 -8.94
C HIS A 13 -5.86 -10.16 -7.69
N HIS A 14 -7.07 -9.65 -7.84
CA HIS A 14 -7.95 -9.26 -6.75
C HIS A 14 -8.40 -10.48 -5.93
N ARG A 15 -8.22 -10.43 -4.61
CA ARG A 15 -8.90 -11.32 -3.65
C ARG A 15 -10.20 -10.67 -3.18
N PRO A 16 -11.32 -11.41 -3.08
CA PRO A 16 -12.55 -10.90 -2.49
C PRO A 16 -12.60 -11.16 -0.97
N GLY A 17 -13.21 -10.21 -0.26
CA GLY A 17 -14.08 -10.50 0.89
C GLY A 17 -13.41 -10.71 2.25
N THR A 18 -13.38 -9.67 3.07
CA THR A 18 -13.65 -9.77 4.52
C THR A 18 -14.18 -8.43 5.01
N THR A 19 -15.51 -8.33 5.09
CA THR A 19 -16.24 -7.26 5.75
C THR A 19 -16.13 -7.42 7.28
N PRO A 20 -15.77 -6.38 8.04
CA PRO A 20 -15.98 -6.36 9.48
C PRO A 20 -17.39 -5.85 9.83
N PRO A 21 -17.96 -6.29 10.97
CA PRO A 21 -19.32 -5.93 11.37
C PRO A 21 -19.36 -4.50 11.93
N PHE A 22 -20.35 -3.74 11.48
CA PHE A 22 -20.74 -2.47 12.07
C PHE A 22 -21.32 -2.69 13.47
N HIS A 23 -20.57 -2.32 14.51
CA HIS A 23 -21.14 -2.04 15.82
C HIS A 23 -21.80 -0.66 15.78
N ARG A 24 -23.08 -0.64 16.14
CA ARG A 24 -23.99 0.50 16.14
C ARG A 24 -24.35 0.80 17.60
N ASP A 25 -23.57 1.65 18.24
CA ASP A 25 -23.94 2.32 19.48
C ASP A 25 -24.56 3.67 19.04
N SER A 26 -25.87 3.90 19.13
CA SER A 26 -26.74 4.08 20.30
C SER A 26 -26.31 5.26 21.19
N GLU A 27 -27.24 6.23 21.32
CA GLU A 27 -27.26 7.40 22.23
C GLU A 27 -26.37 8.57 21.79
N THR A 28 -26.88 9.76 21.45
CA THR A 28 -27.81 10.65 22.18
C THR A 28 -28.66 11.45 21.17
N ALA A 29 -30.00 11.44 21.23
CA ALA A 29 -30.81 12.31 22.08
C ALA A 29 -30.38 13.79 22.03
N GLU A 30 -30.81 14.53 20.99
CA GLU A 30 -31.30 15.90 21.20
C GLU A 30 -32.26 16.36 20.09
N ARG A 31 -33.54 16.29 20.47
CA ARG A 31 -34.69 17.05 19.99
C ARG A 31 -34.32 18.50 19.62
N SER A 32 -34.56 18.88 18.37
CA SER A 32 -35.00 20.24 18.03
C SER A 32 -35.75 20.22 16.70
N ASP A 33 -37.05 19.90 16.83
CA ASP A 33 -38.07 20.12 15.81
C ASP A 33 -38.23 21.62 15.56
N HIS A 34 -37.57 22.12 14.51
CA HIS A 34 -38.01 23.33 13.83
C HIS A 34 -38.60 22.92 12.49
N ARG A 35 -39.84 22.44 12.59
CA ARG A 35 -40.81 22.28 11.51
C ARG A 35 -41.09 23.65 10.88
N ARG A 36 -40.16 24.13 10.04
CA ARG A 36 -40.42 25.16 9.04
C ARG A 36 -41.44 24.59 8.07
N LYS A 37 -42.70 24.92 8.30
CA LYS A 37 -43.77 24.81 7.31
C LYS A 37 -43.36 25.61 6.09
N ARG A 38 -42.70 24.93 5.14
CA ARG A 38 -42.44 25.43 3.80
C ARG A 38 -43.77 25.33 3.07
N SER A 39 -44.54 26.41 3.11
CA SER A 39 -45.72 26.61 2.28
C SER A 39 -45.28 26.58 0.82
N THR A 40 -45.31 25.39 0.24
CA THR A 40 -45.27 25.18 -1.21
C THR A 40 -46.65 25.52 -1.77
N SER A 41 -47.06 26.77 -1.60
CA SER A 41 -47.94 27.41 -2.57
C SER A 41 -47.07 27.68 -3.78
N ARG A 42 -46.92 26.66 -4.62
CA ARG A 42 -46.46 26.79 -6.01
C ARG A 42 -47.60 27.47 -6.78
N ALA A 43 -47.97 28.68 -6.35
CA ALA A 43 -48.73 29.60 -7.16
C ALA A 43 -47.81 29.90 -8.33
N ASP A 44 -48.31 29.69 -9.54
CA ASP A 44 -47.59 30.07 -10.74
C ASP A 44 -47.09 31.51 -10.58
N PRO A 45 -45.86 31.85 -10.97
CA PRO A 45 -45.32 33.21 -10.84
C PRO A 45 -46.23 34.31 -11.43
N TRP A 46 -47.17 33.90 -12.29
CA TRP A 46 -48.15 34.73 -12.96
C TRP A 46 -49.50 34.86 -12.23
N GLN A 47 -49.79 34.07 -11.17
CA GLN A 47 -51.07 34.12 -10.48
C GLN A 47 -51.29 35.45 -9.75
N HIS A 48 -50.23 36.00 -9.12
CA HIS A 48 -50.25 37.35 -8.57
C HIS A 48 -50.51 38.40 -9.66
N MET A 49 -49.98 38.19 -10.87
CA MET A 49 -50.23 39.07 -12.01
C MET A 49 -51.70 38.99 -12.44
N VAL A 50 -52.31 37.80 -12.50
CA VAL A 50 -53.73 37.63 -12.81
C VAL A 50 -54.62 38.32 -11.76
N ASP A 51 -54.32 38.16 -10.47
CA ASP A 51 -55.08 38.82 -9.40
C ASP A 51 -54.93 40.35 -9.43
N THR A 52 -53.75 40.86 -9.80
CA THR A 52 -53.55 42.31 -10.01
C THR A 52 -54.26 42.84 -11.25
N TYR A 53 -54.28 42.10 -12.37
CA TYR A 53 -55.04 42.50 -13.56
C TYR A 53 -56.56 42.44 -13.33
N ALA A 54 -57.05 41.41 -12.64
CA ALA A 54 -58.47 41.29 -12.30
C ALA A 54 -58.96 42.41 -11.37
N TRP A 55 -58.13 42.82 -10.41
CA TRP A 55 -58.45 43.96 -9.55
C TRP A 55 -58.52 45.28 -10.32
N VAL A 56 -57.57 45.52 -11.23
CA VAL A 56 -57.54 46.73 -12.08
C VAL A 56 -58.75 46.75 -13.03
N GLU A 57 -59.13 45.63 -13.63
CA GLU A 57 -60.27 45.56 -14.54
C GLU A 57 -61.61 45.87 -13.82
N HIS A 58 -61.73 45.41 -12.57
CA HIS A 58 -62.94 45.56 -11.75
C HIS A 58 -63.06 46.93 -11.06
N HIS A 59 -61.97 47.69 -10.90
CA HIS A 59 -61.99 48.98 -10.18
C HIS A 59 -61.62 50.20 -11.03
N CYS A 60 -60.91 50.04 -12.15
CA CYS A 60 -60.49 51.16 -13.00
C CYS A 60 -61.40 51.40 -14.22
N SER A 61 -62.47 50.63 -14.38
CA SER A 61 -63.52 50.94 -15.36
C SER A 61 -64.55 51.85 -14.68
N PRO A 62 -64.52 53.19 -14.87
CA PRO A 62 -65.61 54.02 -14.37
C PRO A 62 -66.92 53.55 -15.00
N PRO A 63 -68.05 53.56 -14.26
CA PRO A 63 -69.33 53.22 -14.84
C PRO A 63 -69.61 54.18 -16.00
N ILE A 64 -69.62 53.66 -17.22
CA ILE A 64 -70.04 54.41 -18.40
C ILE A 64 -71.50 54.78 -18.16
N THR A 65 -71.73 56.01 -17.71
CA THR A 65 -73.08 56.56 -17.55
C THR A 65 -73.74 56.52 -18.92
N ARG A 66 -74.73 55.64 -19.08
CA ARG A 66 -75.54 55.49 -20.30
C ARG A 66 -76.12 56.85 -20.68
N GLY A 67 -75.52 57.49 -21.68
CA GLY A 67 -75.98 58.79 -22.18
C GLY A 67 -74.88 59.66 -22.80
N LYS A 68 -73.60 59.45 -22.44
CA LYS A 68 -72.48 60.16 -23.06
C LYS A 68 -71.91 59.32 -24.22
N THR A 69 -71.80 59.90 -25.41
CA THR A 69 -71.16 59.25 -26.56
C THR A 69 -69.65 59.13 -26.31
N THR A 70 -69.00 58.11 -26.89
CA THR A 70 -67.54 57.89 -26.76
C THR A 70 -66.74 59.14 -27.12
N GLU A 71 -67.30 59.98 -28.00
CA GLU A 71 -66.76 61.29 -28.40
C GLU A 71 -66.72 62.31 -27.25
N GLU A 72 -67.76 62.38 -26.41
CA GLU A 72 -67.80 63.28 -25.26
C GLU A 72 -66.80 62.88 -24.17
N TRP A 73 -66.62 61.57 -23.93
CA TRP A 73 -65.62 61.09 -22.97
C TRP A 73 -64.19 61.35 -23.45
N VAL A 74 -63.93 61.21 -24.76
CA VAL A 74 -62.63 61.56 -25.37
C VAL A 74 -62.38 63.06 -25.29
N LEU A 75 -63.40 63.91 -25.47
CA LEU A 75 -63.28 65.37 -25.31
C LEU A 75 -63.06 65.78 -23.85
N GLU A 76 -63.68 65.09 -22.89
CA GLU A 76 -63.50 65.30 -21.44
C GLU A 76 -62.09 64.86 -20.98
N GLN A 77 -61.53 63.80 -21.57
CA GLN A 77 -60.11 63.43 -21.40
C GLN A 77 -59.14 64.40 -22.09
N GLN A 78 -59.58 65.08 -23.17
CA GLN A 78 -58.79 66.16 -23.80
C GLN A 78 -58.86 67.48 -23.04
N SER A 79 -59.86 67.68 -22.15
CA SER A 79 -60.00 68.90 -21.35
C SER A 79 -59.25 68.89 -20.02
N VAL A 80 -58.37 67.91 -19.78
CA VAL A 80 -57.48 67.94 -18.60
C VAL A 80 -56.69 69.26 -18.65
N PRO A 81 -56.77 70.11 -17.61
CA PRO A 81 -56.13 71.41 -17.65
C PRO A 81 -54.65 71.25 -17.97
N ARG A 82 -54.16 71.90 -19.04
CA ARG A 82 -52.73 71.92 -19.40
C ARG A 82 -51.82 72.28 -18.21
N SER A 83 -52.36 73.00 -17.22
CA SER A 83 -51.68 73.36 -15.97
C SER A 83 -51.32 72.17 -15.06
N HIS A 84 -51.96 71.01 -15.17
CA HIS A 84 -51.67 69.85 -14.33
C HIS A 84 -50.50 69.01 -14.88
N ARG A 85 -50.15 69.17 -16.16
CA ARG A 85 -49.03 68.47 -16.81
C ARG A 85 -47.67 68.93 -16.26
N GLY A 86 -47.50 70.22 -15.97
CA GLY A 86 -46.24 70.76 -15.41
C GLY A 86 -45.95 70.33 -13.97
N VAL A 87 -46.99 70.09 -13.16
CA VAL A 87 -46.84 69.59 -11.77
C VAL A 87 -46.40 68.13 -11.78
N TRP A 88 -46.98 67.31 -12.68
CA TRP A 88 -46.55 65.93 -12.87
C TRP A 88 -45.13 65.85 -13.43
N ASP A 89 -44.78 66.65 -14.45
CA ASP A 89 -43.43 66.68 -14.99
C ASP A 89 -42.40 67.04 -13.90
N GLY A 90 -42.67 68.06 -13.08
CA GLY A 90 -41.80 68.43 -11.95
C GLY A 90 -41.67 67.33 -10.89
N MET A 91 -42.76 66.62 -10.59
CA MET A 91 -42.75 65.49 -9.65
C MET A 91 -41.98 64.29 -10.21
N LEU A 92 -42.11 64.00 -11.50
CA LEU A 92 -41.34 62.96 -12.20
C LEU A 92 -39.85 63.29 -12.23
N PHE A 93 -39.47 64.55 -12.52
CA PHE A 93 -38.06 64.96 -12.45
C PHE A 93 -37.48 64.86 -11.04
N ALA A 94 -38.24 65.23 -10.00
CA ALA A 94 -37.79 65.09 -8.61
C ALA A 94 -37.65 63.60 -8.20
N TYR A 95 -38.59 62.76 -8.62
CA TYR A 95 -38.54 61.31 -8.39
C TYR A 95 -37.38 60.66 -9.13
N ASP A 96 -37.13 61.03 -10.38
CA ASP A 96 -35.99 60.56 -11.16
C ASP A 96 -34.68 60.98 -10.48
N ASP A 97 -34.55 62.25 -10.06
CA ASP A 97 -33.34 62.72 -9.37
C ASP A 97 -33.10 62.02 -8.03
N GLU A 98 -34.14 61.81 -7.22
CA GLU A 98 -34.06 61.02 -5.98
C GLU A 98 -33.71 59.56 -6.26
N SER A 99 -34.27 58.98 -7.32
CA SER A 99 -33.96 57.61 -7.76
C SER A 99 -32.51 57.50 -8.23
N TRP A 100 -32.00 58.47 -8.97
CA TRP A 100 -30.59 58.55 -9.38
C TRP A 100 -29.64 58.76 -8.21
N ARG A 101 -30.02 59.55 -7.20
CA ARG A 101 -29.25 59.68 -5.95
C ARG A 101 -29.22 58.37 -5.17
N ARG A 102 -30.37 57.73 -5.00
CA ARG A 102 -30.48 56.43 -4.34
C ARG A 102 -29.67 55.35 -5.07
N MET A 103 -29.73 55.29 -6.40
CA MET A 103 -28.92 54.34 -7.18
C MET A 103 -27.42 54.59 -7.02
N ARG A 104 -26.96 55.85 -7.00
CA ARG A 104 -25.54 56.16 -6.75
C ARG A 104 -25.10 55.79 -5.34
N GLU A 105 -25.90 56.11 -4.33
CA GLU A 105 -25.60 55.72 -2.94
C GLU A 105 -25.56 54.21 -2.78
N GLU A 106 -26.54 53.51 -3.36
CA GLU A 106 -26.58 52.05 -3.35
C GLU A 106 -25.39 51.44 -4.10
N GLU A 107 -25.02 52.02 -5.24
CA GLU A 107 -23.85 51.59 -6.01
C GLU A 107 -22.54 51.80 -5.21
N GLN A 108 -22.39 52.93 -4.53
CA GLN A 108 -21.25 53.18 -3.63
C GLN A 108 -21.22 52.17 -2.48
N ILE A 109 -22.37 51.85 -1.89
CA ILE A 109 -22.50 50.81 -0.85
C ILE A 109 -22.10 49.43 -1.42
N ARG A 110 -22.54 49.08 -2.64
CA ARG A 110 -22.19 47.81 -3.30
C ARG A 110 -20.70 47.72 -3.59
N LEU A 111 -20.08 48.79 -4.08
CA LEU A 111 -18.64 48.83 -4.34
C LEU A 111 -17.84 48.69 -3.04
N ALA A 112 -18.20 49.43 -1.99
CA ALA A 112 -17.56 49.32 -0.68
C ALA A 112 -17.73 47.94 -0.04
N ALA A 113 -18.92 47.32 -0.19
CA ALA A 113 -19.18 45.96 0.27
C ALA A 113 -18.36 44.93 -0.52
N ALA A 114 -18.27 45.08 -1.85
CA ALA A 114 -17.46 44.23 -2.71
C ALA A 114 -15.97 44.33 -2.38
N GLU A 115 -15.48 45.53 -2.08
CA GLU A 115 -14.09 45.72 -1.66
C GLU A 115 -13.78 45.06 -0.32
N LYS A 116 -14.64 45.26 0.70
CA LYS A 116 -14.52 44.58 1.99
C LYS A 116 -14.59 43.06 1.85
N ALA A 117 -15.45 42.56 0.96
CA ALA A 117 -15.54 41.13 0.67
C ALA A 117 -14.24 40.60 0.04
N LYS A 118 -13.67 41.33 -0.93
CA LYS A 118 -12.36 40.99 -1.53
C LYS A 118 -11.23 40.99 -0.50
N GLN A 119 -11.18 41.99 0.38
CA GLN A 119 -10.17 42.05 1.44
C GLN A 119 -10.29 40.87 2.41
N ARG A 120 -11.50 40.53 2.85
CA ARG A 120 -11.75 39.34 3.69
C ARG A 120 -11.36 38.04 2.98
N ALA A 121 -11.70 37.91 1.70
CA ALA A 121 -11.34 36.74 0.90
C ALA A 121 -9.82 36.57 0.79
N ARG A 122 -9.06 37.67 0.60
CA ARG A 122 -7.59 37.64 0.58
C ARG A 122 -7.00 37.12 1.90
N ILE A 123 -7.50 37.61 3.03
CA ILE A 123 -7.04 37.16 4.35
C ILE A 123 -7.35 35.67 4.57
N ILE A 124 -8.52 35.20 4.12
CA ILE A 124 -8.90 33.79 4.24
C ILE A 124 -8.00 32.92 3.37
N ASP A 125 -7.77 33.31 2.11
CA ASP A 125 -6.90 32.59 1.17
C ASP A 125 -5.46 32.48 1.69
N GLU A 126 -4.91 33.58 2.23
CA GLU A 126 -3.57 33.57 2.84
C GLU A 126 -3.48 32.61 4.03
N LYS A 127 -4.48 32.62 4.92
CA LYS A 127 -4.55 31.67 6.05
C LYS A 127 -4.68 30.22 5.58
N LEU A 128 -5.45 29.97 4.52
CA LEU A 128 -5.58 28.62 3.97
C LEU A 128 -4.25 28.13 3.39
N ARG A 129 -3.48 29.00 2.70
CA ARG A 129 -2.15 28.66 2.18
C ARG A 129 -1.14 28.35 3.28
N ASP A 130 -1.16 29.10 4.39
CA ASP A 130 -0.31 28.80 5.55
C ASP A 130 -0.67 27.44 6.17
N ILE A 131 -1.97 27.19 6.39
CA ILE A 131 -2.44 25.90 6.94
C ILE A 131 -2.06 24.74 6.01
N GLU A 132 -2.26 24.88 4.70
CA GLU A 132 -1.92 23.84 3.74
C GLU A 132 -0.40 23.57 3.71
N SER A 133 0.41 24.62 3.72
CA SER A 133 1.87 24.51 3.76
C SER A 133 2.33 23.78 5.02
N ARG A 134 1.74 24.08 6.18
CA ARG A 134 2.01 23.38 7.45
C ARG A 134 1.59 21.92 7.44
N ILE A 135 0.49 21.59 6.77
CA ILE A 135 0.05 20.19 6.60
C ILE A 135 1.00 19.45 5.68
N ARG A 136 1.40 20.06 4.56
CA ARG A 136 2.32 19.47 3.59
C ARG A 136 3.69 19.20 4.21
N HIS A 137 4.25 20.19 4.90
CA HIS A 137 5.52 20.05 5.59
C HIS A 137 5.48 18.94 6.65
N ARG A 138 4.41 18.87 7.48
CA ARG A 138 4.25 17.77 8.45
C ARG A 138 4.19 16.40 7.79
N ARG A 139 3.48 16.26 6.68
CA ARG A 139 3.40 15.00 5.91
C ARG A 139 4.74 14.61 5.30
N GLU A 140 5.51 15.58 4.80
CA GLU A 140 6.85 15.33 4.24
C GLU A 140 7.81 14.84 5.32
N VAL A 141 7.87 15.52 6.46
CA VAL A 141 8.71 15.11 7.61
C VAL A 141 8.31 13.72 8.12
N GLU A 142 7.01 13.44 8.24
CA GLU A 142 6.53 12.11 8.66
C GLU A 142 6.89 11.03 7.64
N LYS A 143 6.73 11.32 6.34
CA LYS A 143 7.10 10.41 5.26
C LYS A 143 8.60 10.14 5.24
N GLU A 144 9.42 11.16 5.45
CA GLU A 144 10.88 11.03 5.55
C GLU A 144 11.28 10.19 6.76
N ARG A 145 10.66 10.43 7.92
CA ARG A 145 10.87 9.62 9.13
C ARG A 145 10.52 8.15 8.90
N LEU A 146 9.37 7.87 8.29
CA LEU A 146 8.94 6.50 8.00
C LEU A 146 9.84 5.84 6.95
N ALA A 147 10.30 6.58 5.94
CA ALA A 147 11.25 6.09 4.96
C ALA A 147 12.61 5.75 5.60
N ALA A 148 13.11 6.61 6.49
CA ALA A 148 14.34 6.37 7.23
C ALA A 148 14.22 5.15 8.15
N GLU A 149 13.10 4.99 8.85
CA GLU A 149 12.84 3.82 9.69
C GLU A 149 12.76 2.52 8.88
N ARG A 150 12.06 2.53 7.74
CA ARG A 150 12.02 1.38 6.82
C ARG A 150 13.40 1.04 6.25
N TRP A 151 14.19 2.05 5.93
CA TRP A 151 15.57 1.88 5.48
C TRP A 151 16.42 1.23 6.58
N GLN A 152 16.37 1.74 7.80
CA GLN A 152 17.08 1.18 8.96
C GLN A 152 16.66 -0.28 9.23
N ALA A 153 15.37 -0.58 9.23
CA ALA A 153 14.86 -1.93 9.44
C ALA A 153 15.31 -2.90 8.33
N SER A 154 15.35 -2.44 7.07
CA SER A 154 15.87 -3.23 5.95
C SER A 154 17.36 -3.51 6.09
N GLU A 155 18.16 -2.51 6.48
CA GLU A 155 19.60 -2.70 6.68
C GLU A 155 19.89 -3.61 7.87
N GLU A 156 19.17 -3.47 8.98
CA GLU A 156 19.30 -4.37 10.12
C GLU A 156 18.97 -5.83 9.74
N ARG A 157 17.93 -6.04 8.93
CA ARG A 157 17.58 -7.39 8.44
C ARG A 157 18.69 -7.99 7.58
N LYS A 158 19.23 -7.20 6.65
CA LYS A 158 20.36 -7.65 5.81
C LYS A 158 21.58 -7.97 6.66
N GLU A 159 21.84 -7.19 7.70
CA GLU A 159 22.97 -7.43 8.60
C GLU A 159 22.79 -8.71 9.41
N ARG A 160 21.59 -8.93 9.97
CA ARG A 160 21.24 -10.19 10.66
C ARG A 160 21.42 -11.39 9.74
N ASP A 161 20.90 -11.32 8.52
CA ASP A 161 21.05 -12.38 7.52
C ASP A 161 22.53 -12.62 7.17
N ARG A 162 23.35 -11.57 7.08
CA ARG A 162 24.79 -11.68 6.82
C ARG A 162 25.50 -12.41 7.96
N ILE A 163 25.23 -12.02 9.21
CA ILE A 163 25.82 -12.62 10.41
C ILE A 163 25.40 -14.09 10.52
N GLU A 164 24.11 -14.40 10.30
CA GLU A 164 23.61 -15.77 10.34
C GLU A 164 24.27 -16.64 9.28
N ARG A 165 24.35 -16.15 8.04
CA ARG A 165 25.07 -16.85 6.96
C ARG A 165 26.52 -17.12 7.35
N GLU A 166 27.24 -16.14 7.87
CA GLU A 166 28.64 -16.36 8.26
C GLU A 166 28.77 -17.37 9.40
N ARG A 167 27.83 -17.38 10.37
CA ARG A 167 27.78 -18.41 11.41
C ARG A 167 27.57 -19.80 10.82
N THR A 168 26.63 -19.96 9.89
CA THR A 168 26.39 -21.25 9.22
C THR A 168 27.59 -21.68 8.36
N ASN A 169 28.25 -20.71 7.71
CA ASN A 169 29.46 -20.95 6.94
C ASN A 169 30.60 -21.44 7.83
N GLN A 170 30.81 -20.77 8.96
CA GLN A 170 31.83 -21.12 9.93
C GLN A 170 31.57 -22.51 10.54
N ALA A 171 30.32 -22.82 10.89
CA ALA A 171 29.94 -24.14 11.36
C ALA A 171 30.25 -25.24 10.33
N THR A 172 30.04 -24.96 9.05
CA THR A 172 30.38 -25.88 7.95
C THR A 172 31.89 -26.10 7.83
N ARG A 173 32.70 -25.03 7.93
CA ARG A 173 34.17 -25.13 7.94
C ARG A 173 34.68 -25.92 9.15
N ASP A 174 34.09 -25.69 10.32
CA ASP A 174 34.44 -26.40 11.55
C ASP A 174 34.11 -27.88 11.46
N ALA A 175 32.94 -28.21 10.93
CA ALA A 175 32.53 -29.60 10.68
C ALA A 175 33.47 -30.29 9.68
N TRP A 176 33.89 -29.60 8.61
CA TRP A 176 34.89 -30.11 7.67
C TRP A 176 36.24 -30.40 8.34
N ARG A 177 36.76 -29.47 9.15
CA ARG A 177 38.00 -29.66 9.90
C ARG A 177 37.93 -30.85 10.86
N ARG A 178 36.78 -31.04 11.53
CA ARG A 178 36.55 -32.21 12.40
C ARG A 178 36.53 -33.51 11.60
N TYR A 179 35.94 -33.51 10.41
CA TYR A 179 35.90 -34.66 9.51
C TYR A 179 37.31 -35.08 9.06
N GLU A 180 38.12 -34.13 8.57
CA GLU A 180 39.51 -34.41 8.16
C GLU A 180 40.36 -34.88 9.33
N LYS A 181 40.32 -34.16 10.46
CA LYS A 181 41.05 -34.52 11.67
C LYS A 181 40.66 -35.90 12.19
N GLY A 182 39.37 -36.26 12.15
CA GLY A 182 38.89 -37.57 12.57
C GLY A 182 39.51 -38.71 11.74
N TRP A 183 39.64 -38.51 10.42
CA TRP A 183 40.31 -39.49 9.56
C TRP A 183 41.81 -39.56 9.83
N GLU A 184 42.47 -38.43 10.06
CA GLU A 184 43.89 -38.38 10.45
C GLU A 184 44.15 -39.09 11.79
N ASP A 185 43.28 -38.88 12.78
CA ASP A 185 43.39 -39.50 14.10
C ASP A 185 43.22 -41.04 14.01
N ILE A 186 42.28 -41.52 13.19
CA ILE A 186 42.09 -42.96 12.93
C ILE A 186 43.32 -43.57 12.24
N ALA A 187 43.92 -42.85 11.29
CA ALA A 187 45.10 -43.31 10.56
C ALA A 187 46.35 -43.32 11.45
N ARG A 188 46.51 -42.31 12.33
CA ARG A 188 47.67 -42.16 13.21
C ARG A 188 47.71 -43.17 14.35
N CYS A 189 46.55 -43.58 14.87
CA CYS A 189 46.46 -44.46 16.03
C CYS A 189 45.76 -45.78 15.64
N PRO A 190 46.45 -46.75 15.02
CA PRO A 190 45.84 -48.01 14.56
C PRO A 190 45.33 -48.90 15.71
N ASP A 191 45.92 -48.82 16.89
CA ASP A 191 45.57 -49.70 18.01
C ASP A 191 44.38 -49.20 18.84
N ARG A 192 43.92 -47.97 18.58
CA ARG A 192 42.79 -47.38 19.31
C ARG A 192 41.47 -48.01 18.85
N PRO A 193 40.62 -48.51 19.78
CA PRO A 193 39.29 -49.00 19.43
C PRO A 193 38.43 -47.84 18.92
N ILE A 194 37.68 -48.10 17.86
CA ILE A 194 36.82 -47.10 17.20
C ILE A 194 35.37 -47.34 17.66
N SER A 195 34.69 -46.28 18.12
CA SER A 195 33.25 -46.32 18.37
C SER A 195 32.48 -45.61 17.27
N PHE A 196 31.16 -45.79 17.26
CA PHE A 196 30.27 -45.12 16.30
C PHE A 196 30.45 -43.58 16.28
N SER A 197 30.69 -42.98 17.44
CA SER A 197 30.89 -41.53 17.60
C SER A 197 32.27 -41.05 17.18
N THR A 198 33.27 -41.93 17.12
CA THR A 198 34.63 -41.58 16.69
C THR A 198 34.75 -41.54 15.17
N ILE A 199 33.84 -42.20 14.46
CA ILE A 199 33.84 -42.22 13.00
C ILE A 199 33.46 -40.83 12.46
N PRO A 200 34.30 -40.20 11.63
CA PRO A 200 34.00 -38.92 11.00
C PRO A 200 32.98 -39.11 9.87
N TRP A 201 31.69 -39.07 10.22
CA TRP A 201 30.60 -39.11 9.24
C TRP A 201 30.62 -37.85 8.35
N PRO A 202 30.34 -37.96 7.03
CA PRO A 202 30.37 -36.83 6.10
C PRO A 202 29.11 -35.98 6.22
N LEU A 203 28.85 -35.46 7.42
CA LEU A 203 27.65 -34.71 7.79
C LEU A 203 28.06 -33.50 8.64
N ALA A 204 27.26 -32.42 8.59
CA ALA A 204 27.49 -31.24 9.41
C ALA A 204 27.27 -31.50 10.91
N SER A 205 26.38 -32.44 11.24
CA SER A 205 26.12 -32.92 12.60
C SER A 205 26.32 -34.42 12.69
N MET A 206 26.80 -34.89 13.84
CA MET A 206 27.08 -36.32 14.05
C MET A 206 25.75 -37.08 14.16
N PRO A 207 25.55 -38.15 13.36
CA PRO A 207 24.32 -38.93 13.42
C PRO A 207 24.20 -39.65 14.76
N LYS A 208 22.97 -39.91 15.19
CA LYS A 208 22.70 -40.72 16.39
C LYS A 208 22.62 -42.19 16.02
N ARG A 209 23.16 -43.05 16.87
CA ARG A 209 23.15 -44.51 16.67
C ARG A 209 21.74 -45.09 16.45
N SER A 210 20.74 -44.48 17.06
CA SER A 210 19.33 -44.91 16.99
C SER A 210 18.59 -44.42 15.74
N ASN A 211 19.14 -43.48 14.96
CA ASN A 211 18.45 -42.92 13.80
C ASN A 211 19.37 -42.80 12.58
N LEU A 212 19.72 -43.94 12.00
CA LEU A 212 20.58 -43.98 10.80
C LEU A 212 19.86 -43.53 9.53
N ASP A 213 18.54 -43.47 9.54
CA ASP A 213 17.72 -43.04 8.42
C ASP A 213 17.80 -41.51 8.17
N GLU A 214 18.32 -40.74 9.14
CA GLU A 214 18.64 -39.32 8.98
C GLU A 214 19.80 -39.08 8.00
N ILE A 215 20.59 -40.12 7.68
CA ILE A 215 21.71 -39.98 6.76
C ILE A 215 21.17 -39.91 5.32
N THR A 216 20.97 -38.68 4.82
CA THR A 216 20.46 -38.48 3.45
C THR A 216 21.55 -38.08 2.46
N ALA A 217 21.32 -38.38 1.17
CA ALA A 217 22.19 -37.93 0.09
C ALA A 217 22.27 -36.40 -0.03
N ASN A 218 21.21 -35.69 0.38
CA ASN A 218 21.20 -34.23 0.37
C ASN A 218 22.12 -33.65 1.44
N ASP A 219 22.11 -34.22 2.66
CA ASP A 219 22.96 -33.73 3.75
C ASP A 219 24.44 -34.03 3.48
N ILE A 220 24.74 -35.24 2.98
CA ILE A 220 26.09 -35.60 2.53
C ILE A 220 26.54 -34.71 1.37
N GLY A 221 25.62 -34.42 0.43
CA GLY A 221 25.89 -33.54 -0.70
C GLY A 221 26.16 -32.10 -0.25
N PHE A 222 25.32 -31.55 0.63
CA PHE A 222 25.50 -30.22 1.21
C PHE A 222 26.84 -30.11 1.94
N PHE A 223 27.19 -31.15 2.70
CA PHE A 223 28.45 -31.21 3.40
C PHE A 223 29.64 -31.32 2.44
N LEU A 224 29.73 -32.34 1.58
CA LEU A 224 30.91 -32.59 0.73
C LEU A 224 31.07 -31.60 -0.44
N LEU A 225 29.97 -31.06 -0.95
CA LEU A 225 29.98 -30.17 -2.12
C LEU A 225 29.96 -28.69 -1.73
N SER A 226 29.99 -28.36 -0.44
CA SER A 226 30.04 -26.98 0.01
C SER A 226 31.27 -26.25 -0.58
N PRO A 227 31.09 -25.04 -1.15
CA PRO A 227 32.20 -24.24 -1.67
C PRO A 227 33.07 -23.64 -0.56
N LEU A 228 32.67 -23.78 0.70
CA LEU A 228 33.30 -23.15 1.87
C LEU A 228 34.55 -23.87 2.37
N HIS A 229 34.76 -25.11 1.93
CA HIS A 229 35.99 -25.87 2.16
C HIS A 229 36.59 -26.26 0.81
N SER A 230 37.77 -26.90 0.79
CA SER A 230 38.56 -27.35 -0.38
C SER A 230 38.34 -26.57 -1.69
N GLU A 231 38.62 -25.27 -1.63
CA GLU A 231 38.60 -24.35 -2.76
C GLU A 231 39.46 -24.88 -3.92
N GLY A 232 38.94 -24.80 -5.15
CA GLY A 232 39.63 -25.26 -6.36
C GLY A 232 39.48 -26.74 -6.70
N GLN A 233 38.83 -27.56 -5.88
CA GLN A 233 38.54 -28.96 -6.21
C GLN A 233 37.17 -29.11 -6.89
N ALA A 234 37.14 -29.82 -8.03
CA ALA A 234 35.89 -30.13 -8.70
C ALA A 234 34.99 -31.01 -7.81
N ALA A 235 33.67 -30.74 -7.81
CA ALA A 235 32.67 -31.50 -7.06
C ALA A 235 32.79 -33.02 -7.30
N LYS A 236 32.99 -33.43 -8.54
CA LYS A 236 33.23 -34.83 -8.94
C LYS A 236 34.44 -35.46 -8.25
N GLU A 237 35.52 -34.71 -8.09
CA GLU A 237 36.75 -35.22 -7.47
C GLU A 237 36.57 -35.42 -5.97
N ARG A 238 35.84 -34.53 -5.31
CA ARG A 238 35.48 -34.65 -3.89
C ARG A 238 34.63 -35.88 -3.63
N ILE A 239 33.63 -36.13 -4.47
CA ILE A 239 32.78 -37.33 -4.37
C ILE A 239 33.62 -38.60 -4.54
N ARG A 240 34.51 -38.65 -5.54
CA ARG A 240 35.40 -39.81 -5.74
C ARG A 240 36.31 -40.07 -4.54
N ARG A 241 36.91 -39.03 -3.95
CA ARG A 241 37.73 -39.17 -2.75
C ARG A 241 36.93 -39.75 -1.58
N ALA A 242 35.71 -39.26 -1.36
CA ALA A 242 34.82 -39.83 -0.36
C ALA A 242 34.47 -41.30 -0.69
N GLN A 243 34.15 -41.63 -1.94
CA GLN A 243 33.88 -43.00 -2.36
C GLN A 243 35.05 -43.95 -2.09
N LEU A 244 36.30 -43.50 -2.29
CA LEU A 244 37.48 -44.31 -2.00
C LEU A 244 37.59 -44.64 -0.51
N ILE A 245 37.27 -43.69 0.38
CA ILE A 245 37.32 -43.88 1.83
C ILE A 245 36.19 -44.80 2.29
N TRP A 246 34.97 -44.55 1.80
CA TRP A 246 33.76 -45.27 2.18
C TRP A 246 33.51 -46.54 1.34
N HIS A 247 34.47 -46.95 0.51
CA HIS A 247 34.39 -48.19 -0.25
C HIS A 247 34.40 -49.39 0.71
N PRO A 248 33.54 -50.41 0.53
CA PRO A 248 33.44 -51.54 1.46
C PRO A 248 34.79 -52.21 1.74
N ASP A 249 35.61 -52.43 0.72
CA ASP A 249 36.94 -53.04 0.87
C ASP A 249 37.90 -52.22 1.76
N ARG A 250 37.96 -50.90 1.59
CA ARG A 250 38.83 -50.05 2.42
C ARG A 250 38.25 -49.86 3.81
N PHE A 251 36.94 -49.69 3.90
CA PHE A 251 36.24 -49.46 5.16
C PHE A 251 36.22 -50.71 6.05
N GLN A 252 36.31 -51.93 5.49
CA GLN A 252 36.46 -53.17 6.25
C GLN A 252 37.67 -53.15 7.20
N LYS A 253 38.77 -52.49 6.82
CA LYS A 253 39.95 -52.33 7.69
C LYS A 253 39.64 -51.48 8.93
N VAL A 254 38.79 -50.46 8.76
CA VAL A 254 38.31 -49.63 9.86
C VAL A 254 37.30 -50.40 10.70
N LEU A 255 36.38 -51.13 10.06
CA LEU A 255 35.35 -51.94 10.71
C LEU A 255 35.95 -53.05 11.60
N GLY A 256 37.09 -53.61 11.23
CA GLY A 256 37.84 -54.58 12.05
C GLY A 256 38.30 -54.03 13.40
N ARG A 257 38.37 -52.70 13.54
CA ARG A 257 38.78 -51.99 14.76
C ARG A 257 37.60 -51.41 15.55
N VAL A 258 36.39 -51.52 15.01
CA VAL A 258 35.18 -51.00 15.65
C VAL A 258 34.77 -51.94 16.79
N THR A 259 34.32 -51.37 17.90
CA THR A 259 33.81 -52.16 19.03
C THR A 259 32.67 -53.08 18.58
N ALA A 260 32.61 -54.29 19.14
CA ALA A 260 31.58 -55.27 18.78
C ALA A 260 30.15 -54.72 18.97
N ALA A 261 29.96 -53.86 19.97
CA ALA A 261 28.68 -53.21 20.23
C ALA A 261 28.24 -52.29 19.09
N ASP A 262 29.14 -51.54 18.46
CA ASP A 262 28.80 -50.54 17.44
C ASP A 262 28.91 -51.07 16.01
N LYS A 263 29.53 -52.24 15.81
CA LYS A 263 29.89 -52.79 14.49
C LYS A 263 28.71 -52.82 13.50
N THR A 264 27.55 -53.30 13.94
CA THR A 264 26.35 -53.41 13.09
C THR A 264 25.78 -52.05 12.67
N SER A 265 25.74 -51.10 13.61
CA SER A 265 25.28 -49.72 13.35
C SER A 265 26.24 -49.00 12.40
N VAL A 266 27.55 -49.18 12.59
CA VAL A 266 28.59 -48.60 11.73
C VAL A 266 28.54 -49.18 10.33
N GLU A 267 28.44 -50.49 10.19
CA GLU A 267 28.36 -51.16 8.89
C GLU A 267 27.12 -50.73 8.09
N THR A 268 25.96 -50.68 8.76
CA THR A 268 24.71 -50.20 8.15
C THR A 268 24.84 -48.74 7.71
N GLY A 269 25.36 -47.86 8.58
CA GLY A 269 25.56 -46.44 8.27
C GLY A 269 26.54 -46.23 7.11
N ALA A 270 27.66 -46.96 7.11
CA ALA A 270 28.65 -46.91 6.02
C ALA A 270 28.04 -47.37 4.69
N GLY A 271 27.19 -48.40 4.70
CA GLY A 271 26.45 -48.84 3.54
C GLY A 271 25.43 -47.82 3.02
N ILE A 272 24.80 -47.03 3.90
CA ILE A 272 23.94 -45.90 3.50
C ILE A 272 24.80 -44.81 2.85
N VAL A 273 25.89 -44.39 3.48
CA VAL A 273 26.81 -43.36 2.95
C VAL A 273 27.34 -43.76 1.57
N ALA A 274 27.81 -44.99 1.39
CA ALA A 274 28.31 -45.47 0.11
C ALA A 274 27.26 -45.41 -1.00
N ARG A 275 26.00 -45.78 -0.72
CA ARG A 275 24.88 -45.64 -1.66
C ARG A 275 24.60 -44.18 -2.00
N CYS A 276 24.52 -43.30 -0.99
CA CYS A 276 24.33 -41.87 -1.19
C CYS A 276 25.43 -41.23 -2.04
N LEU A 277 26.69 -41.63 -1.85
CA LEU A 277 27.82 -41.15 -2.65
C LEU A 277 27.72 -41.60 -4.12
N ASN A 278 27.26 -42.82 -4.38
CA ASN A 278 27.00 -43.30 -5.75
C ASN A 278 25.88 -42.51 -6.42
N ASP A 279 24.78 -42.23 -5.71
CA ASP A 279 23.68 -41.41 -6.20
C ASP A 279 24.12 -39.97 -6.51
N LEU A 280 24.93 -39.38 -5.61
CA LEU A 280 25.53 -38.06 -5.83
C LEU A 280 26.43 -38.05 -7.06
N MET A 281 27.22 -39.10 -7.28
CA MET A 281 28.07 -39.19 -8.46
C MET A 281 27.25 -39.33 -9.75
N ALA A 282 26.18 -40.12 -9.74
CA ALA A 282 25.27 -40.25 -10.88
C ALA A 282 24.60 -38.90 -11.22
N ARG A 283 24.16 -38.14 -10.20
CA ARG A 283 23.59 -36.80 -10.39
C ARG A 283 24.60 -35.80 -10.97
N GLU A 284 25.83 -35.80 -10.47
CA GLU A 284 26.85 -34.84 -10.89
C GLU A 284 27.36 -35.14 -12.30
N THR A 285 27.50 -36.41 -12.68
CA THR A 285 27.81 -36.80 -14.06
C THR A 285 26.67 -36.47 -15.03
N GLY A 286 25.41 -36.57 -14.60
CA GLY A 286 24.25 -36.17 -15.38
C GLY A 286 24.16 -34.65 -15.63
N LYS A 287 24.55 -33.83 -14.65
CA LYS A 287 24.63 -32.36 -14.81
C LYS A 287 25.67 -31.94 -15.83
N ALA A 288 26.85 -32.56 -15.83
CA ALA A 288 27.93 -32.22 -16.76
C ALA A 288 27.62 -32.56 -18.23
N ARG A 289 26.55 -33.32 -18.49
CA ARG A 289 26.10 -33.71 -19.85
C ARG A 289 24.97 -32.83 -20.39
N ARG A 290 24.40 -31.95 -19.58
CA ARG A 290 23.35 -30.99 -19.98
C ARG A 290 23.94 -29.61 -20.19
#